data_AF-A0A218XB02-F1
#
_entry.id   AF-A0A218XB02-F1
#
_cell.length_a   1.000
_cell.length_b   1.000
_cell.length_c   1.000
_cell.angle_alpha   90.00
_cell.angle_beta   90.00
_cell.angle_gamma   90.00
#
_symmetry.space_group_name_H-M   'P 1'
#
loop_
_entity.id
_entity.type
_entity.pdbx_description
1 polymer ?
#
loop_
_entity_poly.entity_id
_entity_poly.type
_entity_poly.pdbx_seq_one_letter_code
_entity_poly.pdbx_strand_id
1 'polypeptide(L)'
;MELYSSFLHHHASPPSDLSFSSSFSPFPLHAHLQSLKLNRPFSPKFNLCAVAVDPQKELPRNSPQRLLKELAERKRATSPKKKVPPKKFILKPPLDDKRLAERFLNSPQLSLKSFPLLSSCLPSSRLNAADRAWIDEYLLEAKQALGYPMEPSESYGDDNPAKQFDTLLYLAFQHPSCERTKARHVRNGHSRLMFLGQYVLELALAEFFLQRYPRESPAPMRERVFALIGKRNLPKWIKAASLQNLVFPNDDMDKLMRKDREPPVKSVFWALFGAIYLCFGMPEVYRVLFEVFGMDPDAEDCQPKIRRQLEDVDYVSVEFESRKLSWQDIATYKASLISSSICSLIPKNSPPEDALFAHSRLFRACVPPGIHRFRGNIWDYDSRPKVMQALGYPLNMPDGIPEITEARNIELGLGLQLCFLHPSKYKFDHPRFCYERLEYVGQKIQDLVMAERLLMKHLDAPGKWIQERHRRLLMNKFCGRYLREKYLQHYVIYSEQVQDSYETNRRLRNPATTAVQQAIHGLAYMVYGKPDVRRLMFEVFDFEQIQPKAV
;
A
#
# COMPACT_ATOMS: atom_id res chain seq x y z
N MET A 1 -52.70 27.15 40.85
CA MET A 1 -53.89 27.18 40.00
C MET A 1 -53.90 25.90 39.19
N GLU A 2 -54.85 25.05 39.52
CA GLU A 2 -55.28 23.88 38.74
C GLU A 2 -55.73 24.36 37.34
N LEU A 3 -55.62 23.58 36.27
CA LEU A 3 -56.63 22.58 35.90
C LEU A 3 -56.04 21.41 35.08
N TYR A 4 -56.30 20.22 35.62
CA TYR A 4 -56.49 18.89 35.02
C TYR A 4 -57.43 18.93 33.78
N SER A 5 -57.59 17.95 32.87
CA SER A 5 -57.46 16.48 32.79
C SER A 5 -57.53 16.11 31.28
N SER A 6 -57.27 14.91 30.74
CA SER A 6 -57.79 13.61 31.16
C SER A 6 -57.05 12.40 30.57
N PHE A 7 -57.24 11.31 31.30
CA PHE A 7 -56.59 10.01 31.34
C PHE A 7 -56.97 9.06 30.19
N LEU A 8 -56.12 8.04 29.95
CA LEU A 8 -56.49 6.64 30.21
C LEU A 8 -55.25 5.72 30.29
N HIS A 9 -55.24 4.94 31.38
CA HIS A 9 -54.25 3.92 31.76
C HIS A 9 -54.32 2.66 30.87
N HIS A 10 -53.20 1.93 30.75
CA HIS A 10 -53.14 0.54 31.23
C HIS A 10 -51.70 -0.04 31.30
N HIS A 11 -51.45 -0.61 32.49
CA HIS A 11 -50.63 -1.77 32.86
C HIS A 11 -49.09 -1.76 32.80
N ALA A 12 -48.55 -2.01 34.00
CA ALA A 12 -47.16 -2.22 34.37
C ALA A 12 -46.67 -3.66 34.11
N SER A 13 -45.39 -3.79 33.76
CA SER A 13 -44.52 -4.91 34.16
C SER A 13 -43.04 -4.49 34.16
N PRO A 14 -42.18 -5.06 35.03
CA PRO A 14 -40.80 -4.62 35.31
C PRO A 14 -39.77 -5.30 34.36
N PRO A 15 -38.46 -4.98 34.44
CA PRO A 15 -37.54 -5.06 33.30
C PRO A 15 -37.12 -6.50 33.00
N SER A 16 -37.15 -6.86 31.72
CA SER A 16 -36.52 -8.08 31.23
C SER A 16 -35.17 -7.74 30.58
N ASP A 17 -34.13 -8.30 31.17
CA ASP A 17 -32.79 -8.40 30.60
C ASP A 17 -32.85 -9.05 29.22
N LEU A 18 -32.55 -8.28 28.17
CA LEU A 18 -32.25 -8.81 26.85
C LEU A 18 -30.88 -8.31 26.40
N SER A 19 -29.91 -9.13 26.78
CA SER A 19 -28.55 -9.16 26.26
C SER A 19 -28.51 -9.13 24.72
N PHE A 20 -27.76 -8.18 24.17
CA PHE A 20 -27.35 -8.18 22.78
C PHE A 20 -26.42 -9.37 22.50
N SER A 21 -26.91 -10.39 21.77
CA SER A 21 -26.06 -11.41 21.16
C SER A 21 -25.58 -10.94 19.79
N SER A 22 -24.34 -10.46 19.75
CA SER A 22 -23.55 -10.28 18.53
C SER A 22 -23.05 -11.63 18.01
N SER A 23 -23.51 -12.04 16.84
CA SER A 23 -22.96 -13.19 16.12
C SER A 23 -21.71 -12.78 15.33
N PHE A 24 -20.54 -12.95 15.93
CA PHE A 24 -19.29 -13.22 15.23
C PHE A 24 -18.60 -14.38 15.94
N SER A 25 -18.45 -15.48 15.22
CA SER A 25 -17.82 -16.71 15.68
C SER A 25 -16.28 -16.59 15.70
N PRO A 26 -15.63 -16.89 16.83
CA PRO A 26 -14.23 -17.29 16.86
C PRO A 26 -14.12 -18.80 17.11
N PHE A 27 -13.45 -19.51 16.21
CA PHE A 27 -12.97 -20.87 16.46
C PHE A 27 -11.91 -20.85 17.59
N PRO A 28 -12.06 -21.62 18.68
CA PRO A 28 -11.00 -21.81 19.65
C PRO A 28 -10.28 -23.15 19.40
N LEU A 29 -9.00 -23.06 19.07
CA LEU A 29 -8.02 -24.09 19.41
C LEU A 29 -7.48 -23.73 20.79
N HIS A 30 -7.82 -24.49 21.84
CA HIS A 30 -6.86 -24.90 22.85
C HIS A 30 -7.39 -26.08 23.66
N ALA A 31 -6.58 -27.14 23.65
CA ALA A 31 -6.70 -28.29 24.50
C ALA A 31 -6.59 -27.86 25.97
N HIS A 32 -7.42 -28.46 26.83
CA HIS A 32 -7.13 -28.53 28.26
C HIS A 32 -7.19 -29.98 28.71
N LEU A 33 -6.01 -30.48 29.07
CA LEU A 33 -5.79 -31.63 29.93
C LEU A 33 -6.58 -31.45 31.23
N GLN A 34 -7.40 -32.43 31.63
CA GLN A 34 -7.58 -32.69 33.05
C GLN A 34 -7.81 -34.17 33.30
N SER A 35 -7.17 -34.60 34.35
CA SER A 35 -6.80 -35.96 34.75
C SER A 35 -7.97 -36.81 35.18
N LEU A 36 -8.02 -38.07 34.74
CA LEU A 36 -8.65 -39.15 35.52
C LEU A 36 -7.82 -40.44 35.44
N LYS A 37 -7.15 -40.68 36.58
CA LYS A 37 -6.73 -41.92 37.25
C LYS A 37 -6.54 -43.19 36.40
N LEU A 38 -5.29 -43.64 36.44
CA LEU A 38 -4.79 -44.97 36.10
C LEU A 38 -5.50 -46.05 36.94
N ASN A 39 -6.11 -47.05 36.29
CA ASN A 39 -6.35 -48.38 36.86
C ASN A 39 -6.30 -49.39 35.70
N ARG A 40 -5.25 -50.21 35.66
CA ARG A 40 -5.24 -51.45 34.84
C ARG A 40 -6.03 -52.51 35.61
N PRO A 41 -6.82 -53.34 34.91
CA PRO A 41 -6.44 -54.74 34.90
C PRO A 41 -6.63 -55.43 33.54
N PHE A 42 -5.70 -56.36 33.25
CA PHE A 42 -5.83 -57.60 32.48
C PHE A 42 -6.91 -57.72 31.39
N SER A 43 -6.47 -57.85 30.14
CA SER A 43 -7.23 -58.54 29.08
C SER A 43 -6.66 -59.96 28.84
N PRO A 44 -7.52 -61.00 28.80
CA PRO A 44 -7.13 -62.36 28.47
C PRO A 44 -7.05 -62.55 26.94
N LYS A 45 -6.26 -63.55 26.53
CA LYS A 45 -6.17 -64.04 25.15
C LYS A 45 -7.55 -64.49 24.65
N PHE A 46 -7.96 -64.01 23.47
CA PHE A 46 -8.95 -64.69 22.64
C PHE A 46 -8.41 -64.89 21.24
N ASN A 47 -8.40 -66.17 20.84
CA ASN A 47 -7.97 -66.66 19.55
C ASN A 47 -8.95 -66.22 18.46
N LEU A 48 -8.45 -65.56 17.42
CA LEU A 48 -9.21 -65.30 16.19
C LEU A 48 -8.99 -66.46 15.22
N CYS A 49 -10.03 -67.26 15.01
CA CYS A 49 -10.11 -68.19 13.89
C CYS A 49 -10.06 -67.42 12.56
N ALA A 50 -9.04 -67.70 11.75
CA ALA A 50 -8.99 -67.24 10.37
C ALA A 50 -9.94 -68.10 9.53
N VAL A 51 -11.06 -67.54 9.10
CA VAL A 51 -11.85 -68.09 8.00
C VAL A 51 -11.13 -67.70 6.71
N ALA A 52 -10.56 -68.69 6.02
CA ALA A 52 -10.02 -68.53 4.69
C ALA A 52 -11.19 -68.18 3.74
N VAL A 53 -11.11 -67.02 3.09
CA VAL A 53 -12.03 -66.66 1.99
C VAL A 53 -11.23 -66.74 0.69
N ASP A 54 -11.77 -67.51 -0.25
CA ASP A 54 -11.22 -67.79 -1.57
C ASP A 54 -10.83 -66.51 -2.36
N PRO A 55 -9.74 -66.56 -3.16
CA PRO A 55 -9.13 -65.38 -3.80
C PRO A 55 -9.89 -64.81 -5.01
N GLN A 56 -11.12 -65.26 -5.32
CA GLN A 56 -11.83 -64.93 -6.56
C GLN A 56 -13.13 -64.11 -6.42
N LYS A 57 -13.42 -63.50 -5.26
CA LYS A 57 -14.53 -62.53 -5.15
C LYS A 57 -14.03 -61.08 -5.15
N GLU A 58 -14.55 -60.27 -6.07
CA GLU A 58 -14.31 -58.82 -6.09
C GLU A 58 -14.75 -58.18 -4.76
N LEU A 59 -13.83 -57.46 -4.13
CA LEU A 59 -14.06 -56.80 -2.85
C LEU A 59 -15.07 -55.64 -3.00
N PRO A 60 -16.05 -55.51 -2.06
CA PRO A 60 -17.03 -54.44 -2.11
C PRO A 60 -16.38 -53.06 -2.10
N ARG A 61 -17.02 -52.10 -2.78
CA ARG A 61 -16.48 -50.77 -3.13
C ARG A 61 -16.00 -49.95 -1.94
N ASN A 62 -16.53 -50.21 -0.74
CA ASN A 62 -16.20 -49.51 0.51
C ASN A 62 -15.35 -50.32 1.50
N SER A 63 -14.69 -51.41 1.07
CA SER A 63 -13.88 -52.23 1.99
C SER A 63 -12.51 -51.59 2.29
N PRO A 64 -12.07 -51.55 3.56
CA PRO A 64 -10.77 -51.01 3.96
C PRO A 64 -9.59 -51.73 3.28
N GLN A 65 -9.73 -53.04 3.05
CA GLN A 65 -8.71 -53.88 2.43
C GLN A 65 -8.50 -53.53 0.95
N ARG A 66 -9.56 -53.15 0.22
CA ARG A 66 -9.46 -52.66 -1.16
C ARG A 66 -8.74 -51.31 -1.22
N LEU A 67 -9.04 -50.41 -0.29
CA LEU A 67 -8.35 -49.11 -0.15
C LEU A 67 -6.85 -49.27 0.14
N LEU A 68 -6.49 -50.23 0.99
CA LEU A 68 -5.08 -50.55 1.27
C LEU A 68 -4.38 -51.17 0.05
N LYS A 69 -5.09 -51.98 -0.74
CA LYS A 69 -4.58 -52.57 -1.98
C LYS A 69 -4.40 -51.51 -3.08
N GLU A 70 -5.36 -50.59 -3.24
CA GLU A 70 -5.25 -49.43 -4.14
C GLU A 70 -4.13 -48.47 -3.71
N LEU A 71 -3.94 -48.24 -2.41
CA LEU A 71 -2.81 -47.43 -1.91
C LEU A 71 -1.46 -48.12 -2.13
N ALA A 72 -1.41 -49.46 -2.01
CA ALA A 72 -0.21 -50.24 -2.32
C ALA A 72 0.09 -50.24 -3.83
N GLU A 73 -0.94 -50.32 -4.68
CA GLU A 73 -0.81 -50.18 -6.14
C GLU A 73 -0.41 -48.76 -6.55
N ARG A 74 -0.94 -47.72 -5.91
CA ARG A 74 -0.51 -46.33 -6.10
C ARG A 74 0.92 -46.07 -5.61
N LYS A 75 1.40 -46.80 -4.59
CA LYS A 75 2.82 -46.78 -4.19
C LYS A 75 3.72 -47.55 -5.16
N ARG A 76 3.22 -48.62 -5.81
CA ARG A 76 3.94 -49.36 -6.88
C ARG A 76 3.95 -48.60 -8.20
N ALA A 77 2.94 -47.77 -8.47
CA ALA A 77 2.96 -46.73 -9.49
C ALA A 77 3.86 -45.57 -9.04
N THR A 78 5.15 -45.87 -8.89
CA THR A 78 6.20 -44.87 -8.75
C THR A 78 6.02 -43.83 -9.85
N SER A 79 6.08 -42.55 -9.47
CA SER A 79 6.25 -41.40 -10.36
C SER A 79 7.05 -41.82 -11.60
N PRO A 80 6.65 -41.45 -12.82
CA PRO A 80 7.36 -41.86 -14.02
C PRO A 80 8.84 -41.57 -13.77
N LYS A 81 9.70 -42.61 -13.86
CA LYS A 81 11.15 -42.43 -13.80
C LYS A 81 11.46 -41.39 -14.87
N LYS A 82 11.58 -40.12 -14.47
CA LYS A 82 12.10 -39.06 -15.33
C LYS A 82 13.42 -39.64 -15.80
N LYS A 83 13.53 -39.99 -17.07
CA LYS A 83 14.84 -40.18 -17.71
C LYS A 83 15.62 -38.95 -17.29
N VAL A 84 16.63 -39.15 -16.43
CA VAL A 84 17.50 -38.06 -16.04
C VAL A 84 18.05 -37.57 -17.37
N PRO A 85 17.71 -36.34 -17.82
CA PRO A 85 18.30 -35.84 -19.04
C PRO A 85 19.82 -35.94 -18.86
N PRO A 86 20.59 -36.31 -19.90
CA PRO A 86 22.03 -36.36 -19.77
C PRO A 86 22.49 -35.08 -19.08
N LYS A 87 23.40 -35.19 -18.08
CA LYS A 87 24.00 -34.05 -17.37
C LYS A 87 24.87 -33.22 -18.33
N LYS A 88 24.29 -32.72 -19.42
CA LYS A 88 24.87 -31.71 -20.28
C LYS A 88 24.31 -30.40 -19.74
N PHE A 89 25.15 -29.73 -18.94
CA PHE A 89 24.98 -28.34 -18.50
C PHE A 89 23.86 -28.10 -17.47
N ILE A 90 24.00 -28.68 -16.26
CA ILE A 90 23.20 -28.21 -15.10
C ILE A 90 23.52 -26.73 -14.79
N LEU A 91 24.74 -26.30 -15.11
CA LEU A 91 25.12 -24.90 -15.20
C LEU A 91 25.21 -24.56 -16.69
N LYS A 92 24.43 -23.57 -17.14
CA LYS A 92 24.76 -22.88 -18.39
C LYS A 92 26.23 -22.45 -18.27
N PRO A 93 27.07 -22.63 -19.29
CA PRO A 93 28.41 -22.06 -19.25
C PRO A 93 28.28 -20.58 -18.82
N PRO A 94 29.18 -20.08 -17.95
CA PRO A 94 29.15 -18.68 -17.56
C PRO A 94 29.04 -17.86 -18.84
N LEU A 95 28.12 -16.88 -18.84
CA LEU A 95 27.99 -15.99 -19.99
C LEU A 95 29.38 -15.47 -20.31
N ASP A 96 29.79 -15.56 -21.57
CA ASP A 96 31.00 -14.91 -22.05
C ASP A 96 31.00 -13.47 -21.55
N ASP A 97 32.00 -13.11 -20.73
CA ASP A 97 32.06 -11.84 -20.03
C ASP A 97 31.95 -10.66 -21.00
N LYS A 98 32.45 -10.82 -22.23
CA LYS A 98 32.30 -9.82 -23.30
C LYS A 98 30.84 -9.63 -23.71
N ARG A 99 30.12 -10.73 -23.97
CA ARG A 99 28.69 -10.70 -24.33
C ARG A 99 27.82 -10.18 -23.19
N LEU A 100 28.21 -10.46 -21.94
CA LEU A 100 27.51 -9.94 -20.77
C LEU A 100 27.74 -8.43 -20.60
N ALA A 101 28.98 -7.97 -20.74
CA ALA A 101 29.32 -6.54 -20.71
C ALA A 101 28.59 -5.77 -21.82
N GLU A 102 28.58 -6.29 -23.05
CA GLU A 102 27.83 -5.72 -24.17
C GLU A 102 26.33 -5.64 -23.87
N ARG A 103 25.75 -6.65 -23.21
CA ARG A 103 24.34 -6.62 -22.81
C ARG A 103 24.06 -5.53 -21.79
N PHE A 104 24.94 -5.33 -20.81
CA PHE A 104 24.78 -4.26 -19.82
C PHE A 104 24.91 -2.88 -20.46
N LEU A 105 25.91 -2.67 -21.31
CA LEU A 105 26.11 -1.40 -22.02
C LEU A 105 24.94 -1.06 -22.94
N ASN A 106 24.31 -2.06 -23.56
CA ASN A 106 23.19 -1.87 -24.47
C ASN A 106 21.81 -1.94 -23.80
N SER A 107 21.74 -2.17 -22.49
CA SER A 107 20.49 -2.33 -21.76
C SER A 107 19.81 -0.97 -21.55
N PRO A 108 18.59 -0.75 -22.07
CA PRO A 108 17.79 0.44 -21.75
C PRO A 108 17.56 0.59 -20.23
N GLN A 109 17.55 -0.52 -19.50
CA GLN A 109 17.36 -0.51 -18.05
C GLN A 109 18.49 0.18 -17.27
N LEU A 110 19.66 0.34 -17.89
CA LEU A 110 20.86 0.95 -17.29
C LEU A 110 21.29 2.24 -18.00
N SER A 111 20.50 2.75 -18.95
CA SER A 111 20.92 3.88 -19.78
C SER A 111 20.78 5.24 -19.08
N LEU A 112 19.83 5.39 -18.15
CA LEU A 112 19.51 6.69 -17.57
C LEU A 112 20.12 6.84 -16.17
N LYS A 113 21.26 7.54 -16.12
CA LYS A 113 21.97 7.82 -14.86
C LYS A 113 21.27 8.89 -14.01
N SER A 114 20.64 9.87 -14.64
CA SER A 114 19.88 10.95 -13.99
C SER A 114 18.58 10.46 -13.35
N PHE A 115 17.97 9.42 -13.93
CA PHE A 115 16.68 8.87 -13.47
C PHE A 115 16.79 7.36 -13.16
N PRO A 116 17.50 6.96 -12.09
CA PRO A 116 17.76 5.55 -11.81
C PRO A 116 16.49 4.72 -11.57
N LEU A 117 15.46 5.32 -10.95
CA LEU A 117 14.17 4.66 -10.76
C LEU A 117 13.45 4.39 -12.09
N LEU A 118 13.36 5.40 -12.97
CA LEU A 118 12.76 5.26 -14.29
C LEU A 118 13.53 4.23 -15.11
N SER A 119 14.86 4.37 -15.15
CA SER A 119 15.78 3.43 -15.80
C SER A 119 15.48 2.01 -15.36
N SER A 120 15.31 1.77 -14.05
CA SER A 120 15.03 0.43 -13.53
C SER A 120 13.73 -0.19 -14.06
N CYS A 121 12.77 0.60 -14.55
CA CYS A 121 11.49 0.11 -15.08
C CYS A 121 11.49 -0.08 -16.61
N LEU A 122 12.53 0.38 -17.31
CA LEU A 122 12.74 0.12 -18.73
C LEU A 122 13.07 -1.37 -18.99
N PRO A 123 12.85 -1.86 -20.23
CA PRO A 123 13.12 -3.25 -20.53
C PRO A 123 14.64 -3.52 -20.54
N SER A 124 15.06 -4.69 -20.07
CA SER A 124 16.48 -5.08 -20.02
C SER A 124 17.12 -5.34 -21.39
N SER A 125 16.32 -5.35 -22.46
CA SER A 125 16.77 -5.42 -23.85
C SER A 125 15.88 -4.54 -24.72
N ARG A 126 16.41 -4.10 -25.87
CA ARG A 126 15.68 -3.29 -26.84
C ARG A 126 14.44 -4.05 -27.36
N LEU A 127 13.42 -3.27 -27.70
CA LEU A 127 12.18 -3.75 -28.29
C LEU A 127 12.43 -4.34 -29.68
N ASN A 128 11.70 -5.40 -30.02
CA ASN A 128 11.78 -6.08 -31.31
C ASN A 128 10.96 -5.35 -32.39
N ALA A 129 11.04 -5.81 -33.64
CA ALA A 129 10.25 -5.23 -34.74
C ALA A 129 8.73 -5.35 -34.51
N ALA A 130 8.26 -6.47 -33.95
CA ALA A 130 6.85 -6.64 -33.61
C ALA A 130 6.38 -5.68 -32.52
N ASP A 131 7.25 -5.37 -31.56
CA ASP A 131 6.95 -4.42 -30.49
C ASP A 131 6.86 -2.99 -31.05
N ARG A 132 7.76 -2.63 -31.98
CA ARG A 132 7.71 -1.35 -32.71
C ARG A 132 6.45 -1.22 -33.57
N ALA A 133 6.07 -2.28 -34.29
CA ALA A 133 4.84 -2.26 -35.08
C ALA A 133 3.59 -1.99 -34.23
N TRP A 134 3.53 -2.55 -33.01
CA TRP A 134 2.45 -2.22 -32.08
C TRP A 134 2.47 -0.74 -31.67
N ILE A 135 3.66 -0.21 -31.38
CA ILE A 135 3.83 1.21 -31.02
C ILE A 135 3.31 2.09 -32.17
N ASP A 136 3.71 1.79 -33.39
CA ASP A 136 3.31 2.58 -34.57
C ASP A 136 1.79 2.53 -34.82
N GLU A 137 1.14 1.38 -34.55
CA GLU A 137 -0.29 1.17 -34.82
C GLU A 137 -1.21 1.68 -33.70
N TYR A 138 -0.86 1.44 -32.43
CA TYR A 138 -1.80 1.60 -31.29
C TYR A 138 -1.43 2.70 -30.31
N LEU A 139 -0.20 3.23 -30.34
CA LEU A 139 0.23 4.23 -29.36
C LEU A 139 -0.59 5.52 -29.45
N LEU A 140 -0.94 5.94 -30.68
CA LEU A 140 -1.72 7.15 -30.91
C LEU A 140 -3.11 7.05 -30.26
N GLU A 141 -3.78 5.90 -30.40
CA GLU A 141 -5.07 5.64 -29.74
C GLU A 141 -4.94 5.78 -28.22
N ALA A 142 -3.88 5.20 -27.64
CA ALA A 142 -3.63 5.28 -26.20
C ALA A 142 -3.35 6.73 -25.74
N LYS A 143 -2.53 7.48 -26.48
CA LYS A 143 -2.22 8.89 -26.17
C LYS A 143 -3.45 9.77 -26.27
N GLN A 144 -4.24 9.62 -27.32
CA GLN A 144 -5.48 10.37 -27.52
C GLN A 144 -6.47 10.10 -26.39
N ALA A 145 -6.68 8.83 -26.03
CA ALA A 145 -7.55 8.44 -24.93
C ALA A 145 -7.12 9.02 -23.57
N LEU A 146 -5.81 9.18 -23.35
CA LEU A 146 -5.25 9.72 -22.12
C LEU A 146 -5.05 11.26 -22.14
N GLY A 147 -5.33 11.91 -23.27
CA GLY A 147 -5.17 13.35 -23.45
C GLY A 147 -3.71 13.82 -23.54
N TYR A 148 -2.80 13.00 -24.08
CA TYR A 148 -1.40 13.37 -24.31
C TYR A 148 -1.13 13.86 -25.74
N PRO A 149 -0.07 14.67 -25.96
CA PRO A 149 0.35 15.06 -27.30
C PRO A 149 0.63 13.85 -28.19
N MET A 150 0.21 13.92 -29.45
CA MET A 150 0.36 12.85 -30.44
C MET A 150 1.80 12.73 -30.97
N GLU A 151 2.63 13.75 -30.73
CA GLU A 151 4.03 13.75 -31.14
C GLU A 151 4.82 12.62 -30.46
N PRO A 152 5.82 12.02 -31.13
CA PRO A 152 6.71 11.05 -30.52
C PRO A 152 7.44 11.64 -29.32
N SER A 153 7.49 10.90 -28.22
CA SER A 153 8.22 11.35 -27.01
C SER A 153 9.72 11.48 -27.22
N GLU A 154 10.27 10.91 -28.30
CA GLU A 154 11.67 11.05 -28.69
C GLU A 154 12.08 12.52 -28.98
N SER A 155 11.11 13.41 -29.23
CA SER A 155 11.35 14.85 -29.42
C SER A 155 11.79 15.57 -28.14
N TYR A 156 11.51 15.01 -26.96
CA TYR A 156 11.95 15.58 -25.69
C TYR A 156 13.46 15.40 -25.48
N GLY A 157 14.09 16.37 -24.80
CA GLY A 157 15.51 16.30 -24.43
C GLY A 157 15.84 15.12 -23.51
N ASP A 158 17.12 14.70 -23.49
CA ASP A 158 17.59 13.56 -22.68
C ASP A 158 17.38 13.75 -21.17
N ASP A 159 17.31 15.00 -20.71
CA ASP A 159 17.06 15.35 -19.31
C ASP A 159 15.58 15.28 -18.92
N ASN A 160 14.66 15.04 -19.86
CA ASN A 160 13.24 14.95 -19.59
C ASN A 160 12.80 13.47 -19.45
N PRO A 161 12.28 13.04 -18.28
CA PRO A 161 11.80 11.67 -18.10
C PRO A 161 10.64 11.30 -19.05
N ALA A 162 9.88 12.29 -19.54
CA ALA A 162 8.81 12.09 -20.52
C ALA A 162 9.30 11.50 -21.85
N LYS A 163 10.60 11.60 -22.17
CA LYS A 163 11.20 10.97 -23.35
C LYS A 163 10.95 9.46 -23.43
N GLN A 164 10.80 8.80 -22.29
CA GLN A 164 10.58 7.37 -22.21
C GLN A 164 9.10 6.97 -22.17
N PHE A 165 8.20 7.94 -22.24
CA PHE A 165 6.78 7.73 -22.00
C PHE A 165 6.19 6.72 -22.99
N ASP A 166 6.53 6.79 -24.27
CA ASP A 166 6.00 5.88 -25.30
C ASP A 166 6.39 4.42 -25.04
N THR A 167 7.64 4.20 -24.63
CA THR A 167 8.15 2.87 -24.26
C THR A 167 7.42 2.35 -23.02
N LEU A 168 7.25 3.18 -21.99
CA LEU A 168 6.58 2.76 -20.76
C LEU A 168 5.08 2.55 -20.97
N LEU A 169 4.44 3.35 -21.83
CA LEU A 169 3.04 3.22 -22.20
C LEU A 169 2.81 1.91 -22.97
N TYR A 170 3.67 1.59 -23.94
CA TYR A 170 3.69 0.28 -24.58
C TYR A 170 3.75 -0.83 -23.54
N LEU A 171 4.75 -0.82 -22.64
CA LEU A 171 4.92 -1.84 -21.60
C LEU A 171 3.69 -1.95 -20.68
N ALA A 172 2.99 -0.86 -20.41
CA ALA A 172 1.80 -0.86 -19.56
C ALA A 172 0.67 -1.74 -20.13
N PHE A 173 0.55 -1.85 -21.46
CA PHE A 173 -0.45 -2.72 -22.11
C PHE A 173 0.00 -4.17 -22.31
N GLN A 174 1.27 -4.51 -22.06
CA GLN A 174 1.82 -5.86 -22.28
C GLN A 174 1.59 -6.82 -21.10
N HIS A 175 0.32 -7.02 -20.72
CA HIS A 175 -0.04 -7.89 -19.60
C HIS A 175 0.20 -9.38 -19.90
N PRO A 176 0.42 -10.24 -18.87
CA PRO A 176 0.80 -11.64 -19.08
C PRO A 176 -0.21 -12.54 -19.82
N SER A 177 -1.47 -12.12 -19.86
CA SER A 177 -2.55 -12.83 -20.59
C SER A 177 -2.68 -12.37 -22.04
N CYS A 178 -1.91 -11.35 -22.46
CA CYS A 178 -1.92 -10.87 -23.83
C CYS A 178 -1.18 -11.89 -24.72
N GLU A 179 -1.82 -12.33 -25.81
CA GLU A 179 -1.22 -13.30 -26.72
C GLU A 179 -0.07 -12.72 -27.56
N ARG A 180 -0.07 -11.39 -27.74
CA ARG A 180 0.82 -10.64 -28.64
C ARG A 180 2.31 -10.80 -28.31
N THR A 181 2.69 -10.73 -27.03
CA THR A 181 4.10 -10.63 -26.65
C THR A 181 4.51 -11.66 -25.60
N LYS A 182 5.31 -12.65 -26.02
CA LYS A 182 5.89 -13.68 -25.13
C LYS A 182 7.30 -13.34 -24.64
N ALA A 183 7.86 -12.21 -25.07
CA ALA A 183 9.21 -11.77 -24.71
C ALA A 183 9.35 -11.53 -23.20
N ARG A 184 10.39 -12.11 -22.60
CA ARG A 184 10.59 -12.05 -21.14
C ARG A 184 10.83 -10.64 -20.63
N HIS A 185 11.63 -9.83 -21.33
CA HIS A 185 11.98 -8.47 -20.92
C HIS A 185 10.76 -7.54 -20.92
N VAL A 186 9.86 -7.69 -21.91
CA VAL A 186 8.59 -6.96 -21.97
C VAL A 186 7.67 -7.32 -20.80
N ARG A 187 7.46 -8.63 -20.56
CA ARG A 187 6.64 -9.11 -19.43
C ARG A 187 7.20 -8.66 -18.08
N ASN A 188 8.51 -8.64 -17.95
CA ASN A 188 9.19 -8.13 -16.76
C ASN A 188 8.93 -6.63 -16.61
N GLY A 189 9.13 -5.82 -17.66
CA GLY A 189 8.85 -4.38 -17.67
C GLY A 189 7.41 -4.06 -17.24
N HIS A 190 6.42 -4.71 -17.87
CA HIS A 190 5.01 -4.59 -17.47
C HIS A 190 4.79 -4.90 -15.99
N SER A 191 5.32 -6.04 -15.51
CA SER A 191 5.13 -6.46 -14.12
C SER A 191 5.77 -5.49 -13.11
N ARG A 192 6.87 -4.82 -13.48
CA ARG A 192 7.56 -3.84 -12.64
C ARG A 192 6.76 -2.53 -12.56
N LEU A 193 6.23 -2.07 -13.69
CA LEU A 193 5.32 -0.92 -13.73
C LEU A 193 4.05 -1.18 -12.91
N MET A 194 3.44 -2.35 -13.09
CA MET A 194 2.27 -2.77 -12.31
C MET A 194 2.54 -2.77 -10.80
N PHE A 195 3.71 -3.28 -10.39
CA PHE A 195 4.12 -3.29 -8.99
C PHE A 195 4.26 -1.86 -8.43
N LEU A 196 4.92 -0.95 -9.16
CA LEU A 196 5.09 0.44 -8.71
C LEU A 196 3.74 1.18 -8.66
N GLY A 197 2.98 1.11 -9.74
CA GLY A 197 1.76 1.88 -9.91
C GLY A 197 0.65 1.52 -8.93
N GLN A 198 0.66 0.30 -8.38
CA GLN A 198 -0.22 -0.05 -7.24
C GLN A 198 -0.02 0.94 -6.08
N TYR A 199 1.22 1.14 -5.63
CA TYR A 199 1.50 1.97 -4.44
C TYR A 199 1.40 3.46 -4.73
N VAL A 200 1.68 3.87 -5.98
CA VAL A 200 1.42 5.23 -6.44
C VAL A 200 -0.06 5.57 -6.29
N LEU A 201 -0.95 4.72 -6.80
CA LEU A 201 -2.40 4.92 -6.73
C LEU A 201 -2.91 4.93 -5.29
N GLU A 202 -2.44 3.99 -4.47
CA GLU A 202 -2.85 3.92 -3.06
C GLU A 202 -2.42 5.17 -2.28
N LEU A 203 -1.23 5.72 -2.54
CA LEU A 203 -0.79 6.98 -1.93
C LEU A 203 -1.58 8.18 -2.45
N ALA A 204 -1.74 8.31 -3.77
CA ALA A 204 -2.46 9.42 -4.38
C ALA A 204 -3.89 9.54 -3.83
N LEU A 205 -4.64 8.43 -3.79
CA LEU A 205 -6.00 8.43 -3.27
C LEU A 205 -6.04 8.65 -1.75
N ALA A 206 -5.08 8.12 -0.98
CA ALA A 206 -5.01 8.38 0.46
C ALA A 206 -4.84 9.88 0.75
N GLU A 207 -3.91 10.54 0.06
CA GLU A 207 -3.68 11.98 0.19
C GLU A 207 -4.89 12.80 -0.25
N PHE A 208 -5.52 12.40 -1.36
CA PHE A 208 -6.72 13.06 -1.87
C PHE A 208 -7.87 12.99 -0.85
N PHE A 209 -8.18 11.80 -0.35
CA PHE A 209 -9.31 11.61 0.56
C PHE A 209 -9.08 12.22 1.94
N LEU A 210 -7.84 12.23 2.45
CA LEU A 210 -7.53 12.89 3.71
C LEU A 210 -7.76 14.39 3.65
N GLN A 211 -7.40 15.02 2.53
CA GLN A 211 -7.58 16.46 2.33
C GLN A 211 -9.03 16.82 1.98
N ARG A 212 -9.73 15.98 1.20
CA ARG A 212 -11.13 16.21 0.82
C ARG A 212 -12.11 15.97 1.98
N TYR A 213 -11.82 14.99 2.85
CA TYR A 213 -12.65 14.64 4.01
C TYR A 213 -11.83 14.75 5.31
N PRO A 214 -11.45 15.96 5.75
CA PRO A 214 -10.54 16.16 6.88
C PRO A 214 -11.12 15.67 8.22
N ARG A 215 -12.45 15.60 8.34
CA ARG A 215 -13.19 15.17 9.54
C ARG A 215 -13.50 13.67 9.60
N GLU A 216 -13.40 12.96 8.48
CA GLU A 216 -13.69 11.51 8.47
C GLU A 216 -12.49 10.73 9.03
N SER A 217 -12.74 9.61 9.70
CA SER A 217 -11.66 8.69 10.10
C SER A 217 -11.04 7.98 8.87
N PRO A 218 -9.83 7.38 8.98
CA PRO A 218 -9.21 6.65 7.87
C PRO A 218 -10.00 5.44 7.35
N ALA A 219 -10.93 4.88 8.14
CA ALA A 219 -11.69 3.69 7.73
C ALA A 219 -12.66 3.97 6.56
N PRO A 220 -13.57 4.97 6.64
CA PRO A 220 -14.35 5.46 5.49
C PRO A 220 -13.50 5.72 4.23
N MET A 221 -12.34 6.36 4.37
CA MET A 221 -11.45 6.65 3.25
C MET A 221 -10.97 5.39 2.54
N ARG A 222 -10.59 4.34 3.29
CA ARG A 222 -10.21 3.05 2.72
C ARG A 222 -11.35 2.38 1.94
N GLU A 223 -12.60 2.57 2.38
CA GLU A 223 -13.77 2.07 1.65
C GLU A 223 -13.96 2.81 0.33
N ARG A 224 -13.85 4.14 0.33
CA ARG A 224 -13.90 4.97 -0.88
C ARG A 224 -12.82 4.56 -1.89
N VAL A 225 -11.58 4.36 -1.42
CA VAL A 225 -10.47 3.84 -2.26
C VAL A 225 -10.83 2.47 -2.84
N PHE A 226 -11.30 1.54 -2.01
CA PHE A 226 -11.66 0.19 -2.47
C PHE A 226 -12.83 0.21 -3.46
N ALA A 227 -13.78 1.13 -3.30
CA ALA A 227 -14.86 1.31 -4.24
C ALA A 227 -14.32 1.83 -5.58
N LEU A 228 -13.53 2.89 -5.61
CA LEU A 228 -13.03 3.46 -6.87
C LEU A 228 -12.12 2.49 -7.65
N ILE A 229 -11.07 1.98 -7.01
CA ILE A 229 -10.02 1.18 -7.68
C ILE A 229 -10.13 -0.32 -7.39
N GLY A 230 -11.26 -0.77 -6.84
CA GLY A 230 -11.54 -2.17 -6.63
C GLY A 230 -11.59 -2.93 -7.96
N LYS A 231 -11.12 -4.18 -7.96
CA LYS A 231 -11.06 -5.05 -9.15
C LYS A 231 -12.38 -5.15 -9.95
N ARG A 232 -13.51 -4.90 -9.30
CA ARG A 232 -14.87 -4.89 -9.87
C ARG A 232 -15.13 -3.67 -10.76
N ASN A 233 -14.57 -2.52 -10.38
CA ASN A 233 -14.86 -1.23 -10.99
C ASN A 233 -13.80 -0.85 -12.04
N LEU A 234 -12.59 -1.39 -11.97
CA LEU A 234 -11.54 -1.13 -12.97
C LEU A 234 -11.96 -1.40 -14.42
N PRO A 235 -12.72 -2.47 -14.77
CA PRO A 235 -13.22 -2.63 -16.15
C PRO A 235 -14.13 -1.49 -16.60
N LYS A 236 -14.95 -0.93 -15.70
CA LYS A 236 -15.80 0.23 -16.03
C LYS A 236 -14.93 1.44 -16.40
N TRP A 237 -13.86 1.69 -15.65
CA TRP A 237 -12.94 2.79 -15.91
C TRP A 237 -12.13 2.62 -17.19
N ILE A 238 -11.61 1.42 -17.46
CA ILE A 238 -10.95 1.14 -18.75
C ILE A 238 -11.89 1.40 -19.93
N LYS A 239 -13.17 1.03 -19.81
CA LYS A 239 -14.17 1.28 -20.83
C LYS A 239 -14.52 2.77 -20.96
N ALA A 240 -14.64 3.48 -19.84
CA ALA A 240 -14.90 4.91 -19.82
C ALA A 240 -13.81 5.72 -20.55
N ALA A 241 -12.54 5.29 -20.41
CA ALA A 241 -11.41 5.88 -21.11
C ALA A 241 -11.21 5.34 -22.54
N SER A 242 -12.11 4.50 -23.07
CA SER A 242 -11.98 3.86 -24.39
C SER A 242 -10.70 3.02 -24.59
N LEU A 243 -10.14 2.46 -23.51
CA LEU A 243 -8.89 1.68 -23.56
C LEU A 243 -9.11 0.17 -23.68
N GLN A 244 -10.37 -0.29 -23.72
CA GLN A 244 -10.70 -1.72 -23.69
C GLN A 244 -10.13 -2.52 -24.86
N ASN A 245 -10.06 -1.93 -26.06
CA ASN A 245 -9.56 -2.60 -27.26
C ASN A 245 -8.03 -2.80 -27.21
N LEU A 246 -7.33 -1.91 -26.51
CA LEU A 246 -5.89 -2.04 -26.29
C LEU A 246 -5.56 -3.18 -25.32
N VAL A 247 -6.41 -3.37 -24.30
CA VAL A 247 -6.30 -4.46 -23.32
C VAL A 247 -6.74 -5.80 -23.92
N PHE A 248 -7.87 -5.82 -24.61
CA PHE A 248 -8.49 -7.01 -25.21
C PHE A 248 -8.74 -6.77 -26.70
N PRO A 249 -7.79 -7.13 -27.57
CA PRO A 249 -7.84 -6.78 -28.99
C PRO A 249 -8.87 -7.57 -29.79
N ASN A 250 -8.94 -8.87 -29.48
CA ASN A 250 -9.74 -9.84 -30.21
C ASN A 250 -11.01 -10.21 -29.46
N ASP A 251 -11.11 -9.82 -28.18
CA ASP A 251 -12.17 -10.23 -27.27
C ASP A 251 -13.04 -9.03 -26.87
N ASP A 252 -14.35 -9.24 -26.89
CA ASP A 252 -15.28 -8.30 -26.32
C ASP A 252 -15.23 -8.39 -24.79
N MET A 253 -14.75 -7.32 -24.15
CA MET A 253 -14.56 -7.26 -22.70
C MET A 253 -15.85 -7.56 -21.91
N ASP A 254 -17.03 -7.27 -22.45
CA ASP A 254 -18.30 -7.52 -21.75
C ASP A 254 -18.69 -9.01 -21.75
N LYS A 255 -18.24 -9.76 -22.77
CA LYS A 255 -18.47 -11.21 -22.90
C LYS A 255 -17.49 -12.05 -22.10
N LEU A 256 -16.34 -11.48 -21.73
CA LEU A 256 -15.33 -12.19 -20.95
C LEU A 256 -15.82 -12.56 -19.56
N MET A 257 -15.48 -13.78 -19.14
CA MET A 257 -15.69 -14.21 -17.76
C MET A 257 -14.95 -13.28 -16.80
N ARG A 258 -15.59 -12.96 -15.68
CA ARG A 258 -15.05 -12.08 -14.65
C ARG A 258 -13.62 -12.44 -14.21
N LYS A 259 -13.32 -13.74 -14.09
CA LYS A 259 -12.01 -14.25 -13.68
C LYS A 259 -10.91 -13.92 -14.69
N ASP A 260 -11.25 -13.85 -15.96
CA ASP A 260 -10.29 -13.60 -17.05
C ASP A 260 -10.25 -12.10 -17.41
N ARG A 261 -11.33 -11.37 -17.14
CA ARG A 261 -11.42 -9.91 -17.34
C ARG A 261 -10.72 -9.09 -16.27
N GLU A 262 -11.03 -9.33 -14.99
CA GLU A 262 -10.58 -8.44 -13.90
C GLU A 262 -9.05 -8.39 -13.75
N PRO A 263 -8.28 -9.51 -13.83
CA PRO A 263 -6.84 -9.47 -13.59
C PRO A 263 -6.03 -8.71 -14.65
N PRO A 264 -6.23 -8.91 -15.98
CA PRO A 264 -5.57 -8.10 -17.01
C PRO A 264 -5.84 -6.61 -16.88
N VAL A 265 -7.12 -6.23 -16.73
CA VAL A 265 -7.53 -4.84 -16.56
C VAL A 265 -6.84 -4.21 -15.36
N LYS A 266 -6.85 -4.90 -14.22
CA LYS A 266 -6.16 -4.44 -13.02
C LYS A 266 -4.66 -4.27 -13.25
N SER A 267 -4.05 -5.21 -13.97
CA SER A 267 -2.62 -5.20 -14.28
C SER A 267 -2.24 -4.00 -15.14
N VAL A 268 -3.02 -3.73 -16.19
CA VAL A 268 -2.82 -2.59 -17.10
C VAL A 268 -3.08 -1.28 -16.38
N PHE A 269 -4.20 -1.16 -15.66
CA PHE A 269 -4.55 0.05 -14.92
C PHE A 269 -3.42 0.45 -13.96
N TRP A 270 -2.92 -0.49 -13.15
CA TRP A 270 -1.78 -0.22 -12.28
C TRP A 270 -0.51 0.12 -13.05
N ALA A 271 -0.19 -0.60 -14.13
CA ALA A 271 1.00 -0.31 -14.92
C ALA A 271 0.99 1.07 -15.59
N LEU A 272 -0.19 1.54 -16.04
CA LEU A 272 -0.39 2.87 -16.62
C LEU A 272 0.01 3.96 -15.62
N PHE A 273 -0.50 3.88 -14.39
CA PHE A 273 -0.16 4.85 -13.36
C PHE A 273 1.30 4.75 -12.88
N GLY A 274 1.91 3.57 -12.99
CA GLY A 274 3.36 3.41 -12.82
C GLY A 274 4.15 4.19 -13.88
N ALA A 275 3.75 4.11 -15.15
CA ALA A 275 4.39 4.84 -16.25
C ALA A 275 4.21 6.36 -16.12
N ILE A 276 2.98 6.80 -15.86
CA ILE A 276 2.63 8.23 -15.68
C ILE A 276 3.43 8.83 -14.52
N TYR A 277 3.48 8.13 -13.37
CA TYR A 277 4.23 8.59 -12.21
C TYR A 277 5.72 8.78 -12.49
N LEU A 278 6.34 7.85 -13.22
CA LEU A 278 7.76 7.93 -13.56
C LEU A 278 8.07 9.10 -14.50
N CYS A 279 7.17 9.41 -15.43
CA CYS A 279 7.37 10.44 -16.45
C CYS A 279 6.98 11.84 -15.98
N PHE A 280 5.89 11.97 -15.22
CA PHE A 280 5.25 13.27 -14.95
C PHE A 280 4.99 13.53 -13.45
N GLY A 281 5.17 12.52 -12.58
CA GLY A 281 4.97 12.65 -11.13
C GLY A 281 3.51 12.57 -10.67
N MET A 282 3.26 12.94 -9.40
CA MET A 282 1.93 12.83 -8.77
C MET A 282 0.85 13.77 -9.32
N PRO A 283 1.14 15.04 -9.70
CA PRO A 283 0.10 15.92 -10.25
C PRO A 283 -0.63 15.30 -11.45
N GLU A 284 0.12 14.66 -12.35
CA GLU A 284 -0.42 14.00 -13.53
C GLU A 284 -1.24 12.75 -13.19
N VAL A 285 -0.88 12.04 -12.11
CA VAL A 285 -1.68 10.92 -11.59
C VAL A 285 -3.08 11.40 -11.20
N TYR A 286 -3.21 12.57 -10.55
CA TYR A 286 -4.53 13.13 -10.22
C TYR A 286 -5.31 13.53 -11.46
N ARG A 287 -4.68 14.21 -12.41
CA ARG A 287 -5.31 14.60 -13.69
C ARG A 287 -5.89 13.38 -14.38
N VAL A 288 -5.10 12.34 -14.57
CA VAL A 288 -5.56 11.13 -15.27
C VAL A 288 -6.65 10.41 -14.46
N LEU A 289 -6.56 10.32 -13.13
CA LEU A 289 -7.60 9.68 -12.31
C LEU A 289 -8.96 10.38 -12.43
N PHE A 290 -9.00 11.70 -12.34
CA PHE A 290 -10.24 12.43 -12.16
C PHE A 290 -10.76 13.09 -13.43
N GLU A 291 -9.88 13.52 -14.33
CA GLU A 291 -10.25 14.16 -15.60
C GLU A 291 -10.44 13.12 -16.71
N VAL A 292 -9.44 12.25 -16.91
CA VAL A 292 -9.47 11.27 -18.01
C VAL A 292 -10.39 10.10 -17.68
N PHE A 293 -10.21 9.47 -16.52
CA PHE A 293 -11.08 8.37 -16.11
C PHE A 293 -12.43 8.84 -15.55
N GLY A 294 -12.59 10.13 -15.26
CA GLY A 294 -13.85 10.70 -14.77
C GLY A 294 -14.29 10.13 -13.42
N MET A 295 -13.36 9.75 -12.55
CA MET A 295 -13.69 9.15 -11.26
C MET A 295 -14.42 10.17 -10.37
N ASP A 296 -15.64 9.85 -9.96
CA ASP A 296 -16.39 10.68 -9.01
C ASP A 296 -16.24 10.12 -7.57
N PRO A 297 -15.51 10.80 -6.68
CA PRO A 297 -15.37 10.38 -5.28
C PRO A 297 -16.66 10.52 -4.47
N ASP A 298 -17.64 11.29 -4.95
CA ASP A 298 -18.94 11.49 -4.30
C ASP A 298 -20.05 10.59 -4.85
N ALA A 299 -19.76 9.72 -5.82
CA ALA A 299 -20.72 8.75 -6.35
C ALA A 299 -21.32 7.84 -5.25
N GLU A 300 -22.60 7.49 -5.38
CA GLU A 300 -23.34 6.72 -4.36
C GLU A 300 -22.70 5.36 -4.06
N ASP A 301 -22.19 4.67 -5.08
CA ASP A 301 -21.53 3.37 -4.95
C ASP A 301 -20.16 3.45 -4.26
N CYS A 302 -19.61 4.66 -4.15
CA CYS A 302 -18.35 4.95 -3.48
C CYS A 302 -18.52 5.45 -2.05
N GLN A 303 -19.76 5.70 -1.60
CA GLN A 303 -20.00 6.18 -0.25
C GLN A 303 -19.71 5.08 0.79
N PRO A 304 -18.96 5.41 1.86
CA PRO A 304 -18.65 4.48 2.93
C PRO A 304 -19.90 4.11 3.71
N LYS A 305 -19.85 2.98 4.42
CA LYS A 305 -20.95 2.59 5.31
C LYS A 305 -21.14 3.64 6.41
N ILE A 306 -22.39 4.02 6.65
CA ILE A 306 -22.76 4.95 7.74
C ILE A 306 -22.32 4.33 9.07
N ARG A 307 -21.59 5.11 9.86
CA ARG A 307 -21.09 4.74 11.19
C ARG A 307 -21.37 5.89 12.15
N ARG A 308 -21.53 5.56 13.42
CA ARG A 308 -21.50 6.58 14.48
C ARG A 308 -20.10 7.19 14.50
N GLN A 309 -19.99 8.43 14.01
CA GLN A 309 -18.78 9.23 14.14
C GLN A 309 -18.96 10.17 15.33
N LEU A 310 -17.88 10.38 16.08
CA LEU A 310 -17.82 11.49 17.04
C LEU A 310 -17.80 12.79 16.24
N GLU A 311 -18.53 13.78 16.72
CA GLU A 311 -18.54 15.10 16.09
C GLU A 311 -17.16 15.74 16.22
N ASP A 312 -16.58 16.13 15.10
CA ASP A 312 -15.30 16.83 15.01
C ASP A 312 -15.59 18.31 14.80
N VAL A 313 -15.89 19.01 15.90
CA VAL A 313 -16.21 20.44 15.89
C VAL A 313 -14.90 21.23 15.86
N ASP A 314 -14.62 21.84 14.72
CA ASP A 314 -13.39 22.60 14.48
C ASP A 314 -13.72 24.05 14.14
N TYR A 315 -13.72 24.91 15.15
CA TYR A 315 -13.96 26.35 15.00
C TYR A 315 -12.76 27.12 14.43
N VAL A 316 -11.60 26.48 14.28
CA VAL A 316 -10.35 27.15 13.88
C VAL A 316 -10.13 27.02 12.37
N SER A 317 -10.55 25.90 11.78
CA SER A 317 -10.32 25.61 10.36
C SER A 317 -11.58 25.76 9.52
N VAL A 318 -12.14 26.98 9.46
CA VAL A 318 -13.32 27.33 8.65
C VAL A 318 -13.11 27.01 7.15
N GLU A 319 -11.84 26.96 6.70
CA GLU A 319 -11.49 26.55 5.33
C GLU A 319 -11.96 25.14 4.96
N PHE A 320 -12.18 24.26 5.95
CA PHE A 320 -12.68 22.89 5.73
C PHE A 320 -14.21 22.77 5.80
N GLU A 321 -14.93 23.82 6.19
CA GLU A 321 -16.38 23.80 6.39
C GLU A 321 -17.18 24.20 5.16
N SER A 322 -16.64 25.09 4.32
CA SER A 322 -17.41 25.76 3.26
C SER A 322 -17.29 25.12 1.88
N ARG A 323 -16.17 24.43 1.56
CA ARG A 323 -15.93 23.88 0.22
C ARG A 323 -15.11 22.58 0.25
N LYS A 324 -15.65 21.50 -0.35
CA LYS A 324 -14.86 20.29 -0.65
C LYS A 324 -13.79 20.60 -1.70
N LEU A 325 -12.56 20.21 -1.45
CA LEU A 325 -11.42 20.44 -2.36
C LEU A 325 -11.55 19.61 -3.64
N SER A 326 -11.33 20.25 -4.78
CA SER A 326 -11.18 19.56 -6.06
C SER A 326 -9.79 18.90 -6.17
N TRP A 327 -9.61 18.01 -7.15
CA TRP A 327 -8.29 17.41 -7.38
C TRP A 327 -7.29 18.43 -7.92
N GLN A 328 -7.76 19.46 -8.65
CA GLN A 328 -6.93 20.56 -9.15
C GLN A 328 -6.34 21.36 -7.99
N ASP A 329 -7.14 21.65 -6.95
CA ASP A 329 -6.67 22.36 -5.75
C ASP A 329 -5.51 21.60 -5.07
N ILE A 330 -5.58 20.27 -5.07
CA ILE A 330 -4.57 19.39 -4.47
C ILE A 330 -3.33 19.23 -5.37
N ALA A 331 -3.52 19.11 -6.69
CA ALA A 331 -2.44 18.94 -7.66
C ALA A 331 -1.58 20.21 -7.79
N THR A 332 -2.21 21.39 -7.86
CA THR A 332 -1.54 22.69 -7.98
C THR A 332 -0.62 22.95 -6.79
N TYR A 333 -1.05 22.54 -5.59
CA TYR A 333 -0.27 22.63 -4.37
C TYR A 333 1.00 21.75 -4.39
N LYS A 334 0.96 20.56 -5.01
CA LYS A 334 2.15 19.71 -5.11
C LYS A 334 3.14 20.18 -6.18
N ALA A 335 2.67 20.80 -7.25
CA ALA A 335 3.53 21.36 -8.29
C ALA A 335 4.41 22.50 -7.76
N SER A 336 3.88 23.36 -6.87
CA SER A 336 4.65 24.45 -6.26
C SER A 336 5.74 23.96 -5.29
N LEU A 337 5.52 22.87 -4.55
CA LEU A 337 6.52 22.28 -3.65
C LEU A 337 7.69 21.59 -4.38
N ILE A 338 7.48 21.09 -5.61
CA ILE A 338 8.52 20.41 -6.39
C ILE A 338 9.35 21.43 -7.19
N SER A 339 8.83 22.64 -7.42
CA SER A 339 9.45 23.70 -8.21
C SER A 339 10.52 24.53 -7.48
N SER A 340 11.10 24.04 -6.39
CA SER A 340 12.16 24.73 -5.63
C SER A 340 13.57 24.57 -6.21
N SER A 341 13.72 24.40 -7.53
CA SER A 341 15.04 24.45 -8.17
C SER A 341 15.14 25.15 -9.53
N ILE A 342 14.06 25.65 -10.14
CA ILE A 342 14.17 26.51 -11.33
C ILE A 342 12.98 27.47 -11.34
N CYS A 343 13.16 28.70 -10.87
CA CYS A 343 12.15 29.74 -11.01
C CYS A 343 12.82 31.10 -11.27
N SER A 344 13.28 31.31 -12.52
CA SER A 344 13.83 32.60 -12.96
C SER A 344 12.96 33.31 -14.01
N LEU A 345 11.72 32.88 -14.26
CA LEU A 345 10.86 33.48 -15.29
C LEU A 345 9.36 33.47 -14.93
N ILE A 346 8.96 34.11 -13.81
CA ILE A 346 7.53 34.39 -13.55
C ILE A 346 7.33 35.88 -13.21
N PRO A 347 6.48 36.61 -13.96
CA PRO A 347 6.03 37.94 -13.57
C PRO A 347 5.11 37.91 -12.33
N LYS A 348 5.39 38.88 -11.45
CA LYS A 348 4.70 39.29 -10.23
C LYS A 348 3.17 39.13 -10.30
N ASN A 349 2.64 38.16 -9.55
CA ASN A 349 1.40 38.23 -8.74
C ASN A 349 1.27 36.91 -7.96
N SER A 350 2.22 36.69 -7.05
CA SER A 350 2.34 35.58 -6.11
C SER A 350 1.47 35.79 -4.86
N PRO A 351 1.04 34.74 -4.13
CA PRO A 351 1.33 34.68 -2.71
C PRO A 351 2.75 34.15 -2.52
N PRO A 352 3.55 34.75 -1.61
CA PRO A 352 4.99 34.59 -1.53
C PRO A 352 5.34 33.26 -0.86
N GLU A 353 6.63 33.07 -0.68
CA GLU A 353 7.33 31.98 0.00
C GLU A 353 6.76 31.61 1.40
N ASP A 354 5.78 32.34 1.96
CA ASP A 354 4.96 32.01 3.15
C ASP A 354 4.08 30.73 3.02
N ALA A 355 4.09 30.05 1.88
CA ALA A 355 3.21 28.92 1.57
C ALA A 355 3.41 27.69 2.49
N LEU A 356 4.55 27.56 3.16
CA LEU A 356 4.75 26.45 4.10
C LEU A 356 3.81 26.57 5.32
N PHE A 357 3.53 27.81 5.79
CA PHE A 357 2.66 28.08 6.95
C PHE A 357 1.24 28.44 6.59
N ALA A 358 0.99 28.93 5.38
CA ALA A 358 -0.38 29.12 4.91
C ALA A 358 -1.05 27.79 4.52
N HIS A 359 -0.30 26.82 3.97
CA HIS A 359 -0.92 25.72 3.20
C HIS A 359 -0.29 24.33 3.35
N SER A 360 0.34 23.92 4.47
CA SER A 360 0.56 22.48 4.72
C SER A 360 -0.78 21.74 4.98
N ARG A 361 -1.63 21.65 3.94
CA ARG A 361 -3.03 21.22 4.03
C ARG A 361 -3.14 19.76 4.37
N LEU A 362 -2.24 18.93 3.86
CA LEU A 362 -2.16 17.54 4.29
C LEU A 362 -1.81 17.46 5.79
N PHE A 363 -0.84 18.27 6.27
CA PHE A 363 -0.53 18.37 7.69
C PHE A 363 -1.74 18.76 8.52
N ARG A 364 -2.43 19.85 8.18
CA ARG A 364 -3.65 20.29 8.86
C ARG A 364 -4.80 19.28 8.76
N ALA A 365 -4.87 18.54 7.65
CA ALA A 365 -5.85 17.48 7.50
C ALA A 365 -5.57 16.32 8.48
N CYS A 366 -4.32 15.98 8.77
CA CYS A 366 -3.98 14.87 9.68
C CYS A 366 -3.77 15.31 11.14
N VAL A 367 -3.28 16.52 11.36
CA VAL A 367 -2.96 17.10 12.67
C VAL A 367 -4.04 18.13 13.00
N PRO A 368 -4.89 17.85 14.00
CA PRO A 368 -6.00 18.73 14.32
C PRO A 368 -5.53 20.07 14.92
N PRO A 369 -6.28 21.15 14.67
CA PRO A 369 -6.06 22.39 15.40
C PRO A 369 -6.35 22.19 16.88
N GLY A 370 -5.67 22.97 17.72
CA GLY A 370 -5.69 22.76 19.16
C GLY A 370 -4.64 21.78 19.68
N ILE A 371 -3.91 21.06 18.82
CA ILE A 371 -2.75 20.26 19.28
C ILE A 371 -1.69 21.13 19.98
N HIS A 372 -1.61 22.42 19.64
CA HIS A 372 -0.75 23.39 20.31
C HIS A 372 -1.08 23.58 21.80
N ARG A 373 -2.31 23.25 22.23
CA ARG A 373 -2.70 23.29 23.66
C ARG A 373 -1.91 22.29 24.50
N PHE A 374 -1.32 21.28 23.87
CA PHE A 374 -0.47 20.31 24.53
C PHE A 374 1.00 20.73 24.60
N ARG A 375 1.37 21.92 24.10
CA ARG A 375 2.74 22.44 24.27
C ARG A 375 3.07 22.67 25.74
N GLY A 376 4.34 22.48 26.08
CA GLY A 376 4.83 22.69 27.45
C GLY A 376 4.31 21.64 28.44
N ASN A 377 3.70 20.56 27.97
CA ASN A 377 3.38 19.43 28.83
C ASN A 377 4.64 18.61 29.17
N ILE A 378 4.50 17.67 30.10
CA ILE A 378 5.61 16.83 30.57
C ILE A 378 6.26 16.06 29.42
N TRP A 379 5.48 15.56 28.46
CA TRP A 379 6.00 14.84 27.29
C TRP A 379 6.84 15.75 26.39
N ASP A 380 6.37 16.98 26.15
CA ASP A 380 7.02 18.00 25.32
C ASP A 380 8.36 18.46 25.90
N TYR A 381 8.47 18.47 27.23
CA TYR A 381 9.71 18.81 27.95
C TYR A 381 10.68 17.64 28.06
N ASP A 382 10.21 16.45 28.48
CA ASP A 382 11.10 15.33 28.80
C ASP A 382 11.29 14.34 27.63
N SER A 383 10.21 14.00 26.92
CA SER A 383 10.23 12.95 25.90
C SER A 383 10.62 13.49 24.52
N ARG A 384 10.06 14.63 24.10
CA ARG A 384 10.30 15.20 22.77
C ARG A 384 11.79 15.39 22.44
N PRO A 385 12.65 15.97 23.30
CA PRO A 385 14.06 16.14 22.97
C PRO A 385 14.77 14.81 22.70
N LYS A 386 14.47 13.78 23.50
CA LYS A 386 15.04 12.43 23.36
C LYS A 386 14.58 11.77 22.05
N VAL A 387 13.30 11.91 21.72
CA VAL A 387 12.73 11.41 20.46
C VAL A 387 13.35 12.13 19.26
N MET A 388 13.45 13.47 19.30
CA MET A 388 14.07 14.26 18.23
C MET A 388 15.53 13.86 18.02
N GLN A 389 16.29 13.72 19.11
CA GLN A 389 17.68 13.25 19.05
C GLN A 389 17.79 11.87 18.41
N ALA A 390 16.96 10.90 18.83
CA ALA A 390 16.97 9.54 18.30
C ALA A 390 16.60 9.47 16.81
N LEU A 391 15.75 10.38 16.33
CA LEU A 391 15.34 10.49 14.93
C LEU A 391 16.25 11.40 14.09
N GLY A 392 17.23 12.08 14.70
CA GLY A 392 18.15 12.99 14.03
C GLY A 392 17.51 14.30 13.58
N TYR A 393 16.62 14.87 14.40
CA TYR A 393 15.98 16.16 14.17
C TYR A 393 16.51 17.26 15.12
N PRO A 394 16.40 18.55 14.76
CA PRO A 394 15.93 19.07 13.46
C PRO A 394 16.92 18.78 12.33
N LEU A 395 16.45 18.80 11.08
CA LEU A 395 17.34 18.66 9.93
C LEU A 395 17.95 20.00 9.57
N ASN A 396 19.25 20.00 9.24
CA ASN A 396 19.93 21.18 8.70
C ASN A 396 19.52 21.36 7.24
N MET A 397 18.40 22.06 7.01
CA MET A 397 17.99 22.51 5.68
C MET A 397 17.88 24.04 5.69
N PRO A 398 18.73 24.77 4.94
CA PRO A 398 18.55 26.20 4.78
C PRO A 398 17.38 26.43 3.82
N ASP A 399 16.20 26.77 4.36
CA ASP A 399 15.17 27.40 3.55
C ASP A 399 15.63 28.81 3.15
N GLY A 400 15.16 29.34 2.02
CA GLY A 400 15.49 30.71 1.59
C GLY A 400 15.07 31.78 2.60
N ILE A 401 14.08 31.45 3.44
CA ILE A 401 13.52 32.28 4.51
C ILE A 401 13.65 31.51 5.83
N PRO A 402 14.22 32.08 6.91
CA PRO A 402 14.35 31.41 8.22
C PRO A 402 13.03 31.06 8.92
N GLU A 403 11.98 31.88 8.76
CA GLU A 403 10.68 31.74 9.41
C GLU A 403 9.95 30.44 8.99
N ILE A 404 9.85 30.20 7.68
CA ILE A 404 10.47 29.02 7.06
C ILE A 404 10.74 27.77 7.91
N THR A 405 12.02 27.62 8.16
CA THR A 405 12.61 26.53 8.91
C THR A 405 12.06 26.48 10.34
N GLU A 406 11.85 27.63 10.99
CA GLU A 406 11.34 27.70 12.36
C GLU A 406 9.98 27.03 12.48
N ALA A 407 9.01 27.46 11.67
CA ALA A 407 7.67 26.95 11.84
C ALA A 407 7.51 25.51 11.30
N ARG A 408 8.39 25.03 10.41
CA ARG A 408 8.49 23.60 10.07
C ARG A 408 8.92 22.78 11.28
N ASN A 409 9.91 23.26 12.03
CA ASN A 409 10.37 22.60 13.26
C ASN A 409 9.28 22.61 14.34
N ILE A 410 8.46 23.66 14.38
CA ILE A 410 7.28 23.71 15.23
C ILE A 410 6.25 22.63 14.85
N GLU A 411 5.92 22.49 13.56
CA GLU A 411 5.00 21.46 13.06
C GLU A 411 5.51 20.06 13.35
N LEU A 412 6.81 19.84 13.15
CA LEU A 412 7.48 18.59 13.51
C LEU A 412 7.27 18.27 15.00
N GLY A 413 7.52 19.22 15.90
CA GLY A 413 7.36 19.01 17.34
C GLY A 413 5.93 18.65 17.73
N LEU A 414 4.95 19.39 17.21
CA LEU A 414 3.52 19.13 17.45
C LEU A 414 3.08 17.78 16.88
N GLY A 415 3.48 17.49 15.65
CA GLY A 415 3.16 16.24 14.98
C GLY A 415 3.81 15.03 15.66
N LEU A 416 5.04 15.17 16.17
CA LEU A 416 5.73 14.09 16.87
C LEU A 416 4.94 13.66 18.10
N GLN A 417 4.46 14.60 18.91
CA GLN A 417 3.63 14.23 20.05
C GLN A 417 2.38 13.46 19.61
N LEU A 418 1.73 13.89 18.53
CA LEU A 418 0.56 13.19 17.99
C LEU A 418 0.90 11.78 17.50
N CYS A 419 2.08 11.55 16.89
CA CYS A 419 2.53 10.23 16.47
C CYS A 419 2.62 9.23 17.63
N PHE A 420 2.92 9.70 18.84
CA PHE A 420 3.01 8.87 20.04
C PHE A 420 1.70 8.80 20.83
N LEU A 421 0.64 9.50 20.41
CA LEU A 421 -0.64 9.53 21.11
C LEU A 421 -1.56 8.38 20.68
N HIS A 422 -1.70 7.38 21.54
CA HIS A 422 -2.51 6.20 21.26
C HIS A 422 -4.01 6.52 21.26
N PRO A 423 -4.83 5.90 20.37
CA PRO A 423 -6.28 6.08 20.33
C PRO A 423 -7.01 5.88 21.66
N SER A 424 -6.43 5.16 22.62
CA SER A 424 -7.08 4.94 23.91
C SER A 424 -7.05 6.15 24.85
N LYS A 425 -6.22 7.18 24.59
CA LYS A 425 -6.05 8.33 25.50
C LYS A 425 -7.12 9.40 25.31
N TYR A 426 -7.19 10.03 24.13
CA TYR A 426 -8.04 11.20 23.87
C TYR A 426 -8.98 11.05 22.67
N LYS A 427 -9.03 9.88 22.01
CA LYS A 427 -9.87 9.71 20.80
C LYS A 427 -11.37 9.90 21.08
N PHE A 428 -11.81 9.54 22.28
CA PHE A 428 -13.22 9.70 22.68
C PHE A 428 -13.57 11.14 23.05
N ASP A 429 -12.58 11.97 23.40
CA ASP A 429 -12.75 13.40 23.62
C ASP A 429 -12.69 14.18 22.31
N HIS A 430 -11.77 13.79 21.42
CA HIS A 430 -11.64 14.38 20.09
C HIS A 430 -11.17 13.33 19.06
N PRO A 431 -11.93 13.07 17.98
CA PRO A 431 -11.68 11.95 17.06
C PRO A 431 -10.31 12.03 16.35
N ARG A 432 -9.75 13.23 16.20
CA ARG A 432 -8.42 13.44 15.59
C ARG A 432 -7.25 13.48 16.58
N PHE A 433 -7.44 13.43 17.90
CA PHE A 433 -6.36 13.41 18.89
C PHE A 433 -5.76 12.00 19.05
N CYS A 434 -5.27 11.44 17.95
CA CYS A 434 -4.48 10.21 17.91
C CYS A 434 -3.71 10.09 16.59
N TYR A 435 -2.77 9.15 16.52
CA TYR A 435 -1.90 8.98 15.35
C TYR A 435 -2.58 8.39 14.09
N GLU A 436 -3.84 7.95 14.13
CA GLU A 436 -4.45 7.09 13.08
C GLU A 436 -4.38 7.68 11.66
N ARG A 437 -4.50 9.00 11.53
CA ARG A 437 -4.44 9.68 10.22
C ARG A 437 -3.00 9.73 9.68
N LEU A 438 -2.04 10.02 10.56
CA LEU A 438 -0.61 9.99 10.22
C LEU A 438 -0.14 8.56 9.92
N GLU A 439 -0.63 7.57 10.67
CA GLU A 439 -0.40 6.14 10.42
C GLU A 439 -0.86 5.77 9.00
N TYR A 440 -2.05 6.22 8.59
CA TYR A 440 -2.60 5.89 7.28
C TYR A 440 -1.74 6.43 6.12
N VAL A 441 -1.36 7.70 6.14
CA VAL A 441 -0.43 8.27 5.12
C VAL A 441 0.92 7.58 5.20
N GLY A 442 1.43 7.41 6.42
CA GLY A 442 2.71 6.82 6.73
C GLY A 442 2.88 5.41 6.19
N GLN A 443 1.84 4.59 6.30
CA GLN A 443 1.81 3.27 5.68
C GLN A 443 1.96 3.36 4.16
N LYS A 444 1.23 4.27 3.49
CA LYS A 444 1.24 4.39 2.03
C LYS A 444 2.55 4.92 1.48
N ILE A 445 3.12 5.93 2.12
CA ILE A 445 4.42 6.45 1.70
C ILE A 445 5.56 5.45 1.96
N GLN A 446 5.50 4.71 3.07
CA GLN A 446 6.44 3.64 3.38
C GLN A 446 6.41 2.53 2.31
N ASP A 447 5.21 2.14 1.88
CA ASP A 447 5.03 1.17 0.80
C ASP A 447 5.65 1.65 -0.51
N LEU A 448 5.40 2.91 -0.92
CA LEU A 448 5.97 3.49 -2.14
C LEU A 448 7.50 3.62 -2.07
N VAL A 449 8.04 4.15 -0.97
CA VAL A 449 9.49 4.34 -0.78
C VAL A 449 10.24 3.00 -0.84
N MET A 450 9.71 1.96 -0.21
CA MET A 450 10.30 0.62 -0.29
C MET A 450 10.18 0.04 -1.71
N ALA A 451 9.05 0.25 -2.40
CA ALA A 451 8.88 -0.20 -3.78
C ALA A 451 9.91 0.41 -4.73
N GLU A 452 10.13 1.72 -4.65
CA GLU A 452 11.15 2.44 -5.42
C GLU A 452 12.55 1.87 -5.17
N ARG A 453 12.91 1.68 -3.89
CA ARG A 453 14.23 1.14 -3.53
C ARG A 453 14.45 -0.27 -4.06
N LEU A 454 13.44 -1.14 -3.93
CA LEU A 454 13.56 -2.53 -4.38
C LEU A 454 13.65 -2.63 -5.90
N LEU A 455 12.97 -1.75 -6.64
CA LEU A 455 13.08 -1.69 -8.11
C LEU A 455 14.51 -1.32 -8.54
N MET A 456 15.10 -0.29 -7.92
CA MET A 456 16.47 0.12 -8.21
C MET A 456 17.51 -0.94 -7.79
N LYS A 457 17.25 -1.65 -6.68
CA LYS A 457 18.16 -2.67 -6.16
C LYS A 457 18.13 -3.99 -6.94
N HIS A 458 16.97 -4.40 -7.43
CA HIS A 458 16.77 -5.69 -8.10
C HIS A 458 16.37 -5.49 -9.56
N LEU A 459 17.33 -5.08 -10.40
CA LEU A 459 17.10 -4.76 -11.80
C LEU A 459 16.53 -5.95 -12.60
N ASP A 460 17.10 -7.14 -12.44
CA ASP A 460 16.67 -8.33 -13.21
C ASP A 460 15.40 -9.01 -12.67
N ALA A 461 14.91 -8.58 -11.51
CA ALA A 461 13.79 -9.25 -10.86
C ALA A 461 12.45 -8.88 -11.49
N PRO A 462 11.55 -9.86 -11.73
CA PRO A 462 10.18 -9.58 -12.16
C PRO A 462 9.39 -8.93 -11.02
N GLY A 463 8.43 -8.07 -11.36
CA GLY A 463 7.65 -7.30 -10.38
C GLY A 463 6.93 -8.18 -9.35
N LYS A 464 6.45 -9.37 -9.72
CA LYS A 464 5.85 -10.34 -8.77
C LYS A 464 6.82 -10.79 -7.68
N TRP A 465 8.09 -11.01 -8.02
CA TRP A 465 9.11 -11.39 -7.03
C TRP A 465 9.42 -10.20 -6.11
N ILE A 466 9.50 -9.00 -6.68
CA ILE A 466 9.73 -7.76 -5.92
C ILE A 466 8.59 -7.51 -4.95
N GLN A 467 7.33 -7.74 -5.38
CA GLN A 467 6.15 -7.63 -4.55
C GLN A 467 6.20 -8.57 -3.34
N GLU A 468 6.60 -9.82 -3.53
CA GLU A 468 6.76 -10.76 -2.42
C GLU A 468 7.85 -10.31 -1.45
N ARG A 469 8.97 -9.80 -1.96
CA ARG A 469 10.06 -9.26 -1.13
C ARG A 469 9.62 -8.02 -0.36
N HIS A 470 8.90 -7.11 -1.01
CA HIS A 470 8.31 -5.91 -0.42
C HIS A 470 7.40 -6.26 0.76
N ARG A 471 6.45 -7.18 0.54
CA ARG A 471 5.51 -7.62 1.58
C ARG A 471 6.21 -8.23 2.78
N ARG A 472 7.28 -9.00 2.57
CA ARG A 472 8.07 -9.62 3.66
C ARG A 472 8.83 -8.58 4.48
N LEU A 473 9.40 -7.57 3.84
CA LEU A 473 10.12 -6.49 4.54
C LEU A 473 9.18 -5.59 5.34
N LEU A 474 8.00 -5.30 4.78
CA LEU A 474 7.01 -4.42 5.40
C LEU A 474 5.93 -5.15 6.21
N MET A 475 6.13 -6.41 6.60
CA MET A 475 5.17 -7.08 7.47
C MET A 475 5.08 -6.34 8.81
N ASN A 476 3.85 -6.19 9.32
CA ASN A 476 3.57 -5.53 10.60
C ASN A 476 4.38 -6.08 11.79
N LYS A 477 4.85 -7.33 11.73
CA LYS A 477 5.72 -7.94 12.74
C LYS A 477 7.10 -7.27 12.81
N PHE A 478 7.63 -6.82 11.68
CA PHE A 478 8.97 -6.24 11.56
C PHE A 478 8.96 -4.73 11.70
N CYS A 479 7.93 -4.02 11.21
CA CYS A 479 7.86 -2.57 11.31
C CYS A 479 8.05 -2.10 12.77
N GLY A 480 7.16 -2.43 13.70
CA GLY A 480 7.32 -2.02 15.10
C GLY A 480 8.55 -2.58 15.82
N ARG A 481 9.30 -3.51 15.23
CA ARG A 481 10.59 -3.97 15.79
C ARG A 481 11.61 -2.84 15.76
N TYR A 482 11.68 -2.07 14.68
CA TYR A 482 12.70 -1.03 14.53
C TYR A 482 12.50 0.11 15.52
N LEU A 483 11.25 0.53 15.75
CA LEU A 483 10.90 1.48 16.83
C LEU A 483 11.39 0.98 18.19
N ARG A 484 11.22 -0.33 18.45
CA ARG A 484 11.64 -0.93 19.71
C ARG A 484 13.15 -1.04 19.89
N GLU A 485 13.87 -1.29 18.80
CA GLU A 485 15.34 -1.32 18.82
C GLU A 485 15.95 0.07 19.06
N LYS A 486 15.19 1.14 18.80
CA LYS A 486 15.56 2.52 19.14
C LYS A 486 15.03 2.98 20.51
N TYR A 487 14.45 2.08 21.31
CA TYR A 487 13.87 2.38 22.62
C TYR A 487 12.75 3.43 22.60
N LEU A 488 12.17 3.71 21.43
CA LEU A 488 11.15 4.75 21.28
C LEU A 488 9.77 4.30 21.78
N GLN A 489 9.55 3.01 22.00
CA GLN A 489 8.28 2.46 22.51
C GLN A 489 7.87 3.00 23.89
N HIS A 490 8.83 3.46 24.68
CA HIS A 490 8.57 3.96 26.03
C HIS A 490 7.92 5.35 26.04
N TYR A 491 7.94 6.05 24.91
CA TYR A 491 7.34 7.38 24.78
C TYR A 491 5.89 7.35 24.29
N VAL A 492 5.31 6.15 24.06
CA VAL A 492 3.93 6.03 23.61
C VAL A 492 2.97 6.36 24.76
N ILE A 493 2.05 7.28 24.50
CA ILE A 493 1.08 7.78 25.48
C ILE A 493 -0.19 6.93 25.39
N TYR A 494 -0.41 6.11 26.41
CA TYR A 494 -1.64 5.32 26.59
C TYR A 494 -2.56 5.97 27.63
N SER A 495 -3.82 5.53 27.67
CA SER A 495 -4.69 5.78 28.83
C SER A 495 -4.25 4.92 30.01
N GLU A 496 -4.43 5.45 31.22
CA GLU A 496 -4.03 4.79 32.48
C GLU A 496 -4.64 3.38 32.60
N GLN A 497 -5.87 3.21 32.13
CA GLN A 497 -6.59 1.94 32.16
C GLN A 497 -5.94 0.82 31.33
N VAL A 498 -5.19 1.16 30.27
CA VAL A 498 -4.65 0.16 29.32
C VAL A 498 -3.13 0.10 29.31
N GLN A 499 -2.45 1.06 29.94
CA GLN A 499 -0.98 1.18 29.89
C GLN A 499 -0.28 -0.13 30.27
N ASP A 500 -0.61 -0.69 31.43
CA ASP A 500 -0.03 -1.95 31.92
C ASP A 500 -0.26 -3.12 30.95
N SER A 501 -1.43 -3.15 30.30
CA SER A 501 -1.77 -4.18 29.32
C SER A 501 -0.88 -4.07 28.07
N TYR A 502 -0.59 -2.86 27.59
CA TYR A 502 0.30 -2.67 26.44
C TYR A 502 1.77 -2.88 26.78
N GLU A 503 2.19 -2.62 28.02
CA GLU A 503 3.56 -2.86 28.46
C GLU A 503 3.84 -4.36 28.61
N THR A 504 2.92 -5.11 29.23
CA THR A 504 3.07 -6.55 29.49
C THR A 504 2.72 -7.42 28.28
N ASN A 505 1.67 -7.09 27.53
CA ASN A 505 1.16 -7.94 26.45
C ASN A 505 1.76 -7.58 25.08
N ARG A 506 2.69 -8.42 24.63
CA ARG A 506 3.32 -8.28 23.31
C ARG A 506 2.32 -8.25 22.14
N ARG A 507 1.16 -8.92 22.24
CA ARG A 507 0.16 -8.94 21.16
C ARG A 507 -0.51 -7.59 20.97
N LEU A 508 -0.65 -6.79 22.02
CA LEU A 508 -1.17 -5.43 21.98
C LEU A 508 -0.06 -4.42 21.63
N ARG A 509 1.12 -4.59 22.24
CA ARG A 509 2.28 -3.72 22.02
C ARG A 509 2.74 -3.68 20.57
N ASN A 510 2.83 -4.84 19.92
CA ASN A 510 3.42 -4.92 18.57
C ASN A 510 2.63 -4.08 17.54
N PRO A 511 1.29 -4.23 17.39
CA PRO A 511 0.50 -3.35 16.53
C PRO A 511 0.67 -1.86 16.86
N ALA A 512 0.61 -1.47 18.14
CA ALA A 512 0.76 -0.07 18.54
C ALA A 512 2.13 0.50 18.13
N THR A 513 3.23 -0.21 18.40
CA THR A 513 4.57 0.22 17.97
C THR A 513 4.73 0.28 16.44
N THR A 514 4.04 -0.58 15.70
CA THR A 514 4.02 -0.51 14.23
C THR A 514 3.28 0.74 13.75
N ALA A 515 2.12 1.04 14.35
CA ALA A 515 1.31 2.20 14.01
C ALA A 515 2.03 3.51 14.32
N VAL A 516 2.70 3.61 15.48
CA VAL A 516 3.53 4.77 15.85
C VAL A 516 4.65 4.98 14.84
N GLN A 517 5.34 3.90 14.43
CA GLN A 517 6.41 4.02 13.44
C GLN A 517 5.89 4.47 12.07
N GLN A 518 4.76 3.94 11.62
CA GLN A 518 4.09 4.40 10.41
C GLN A 518 3.70 5.87 10.55
N ALA A 519 3.16 6.29 11.69
CA ALA A 519 2.81 7.68 11.94
C ALA A 519 4.02 8.62 11.88
N ILE A 520 5.19 8.21 12.40
CA ILE A 520 6.45 8.96 12.26
C ILE A 520 6.82 9.13 10.79
N HIS A 521 6.71 8.08 9.97
CA HIS A 521 6.95 8.19 8.53
C HIS A 521 5.92 9.09 7.83
N GLY A 522 4.66 9.07 8.26
CA GLY A 522 3.61 9.96 7.78
C GLY A 522 3.92 11.43 8.08
N LEU A 523 4.31 11.71 9.32
CA LEU A 523 4.73 13.05 9.73
C LEU A 523 5.95 13.54 8.93
N ALA A 524 7.00 12.72 8.84
CA ALA A 524 8.20 13.04 8.07
C ALA A 524 7.87 13.36 6.61
N TYR A 525 6.97 12.58 6.00
CA TYR A 525 6.50 12.84 4.65
C TYR A 525 5.82 14.20 4.50
N MET A 526 5.05 14.61 5.50
CA MET A 526 4.24 15.83 5.44
C MET A 526 5.06 17.09 5.74
N VAL A 527 6.11 16.96 6.55
CA VAL A 527 6.98 18.07 6.98
C VAL A 527 8.19 18.25 6.05
N TYR A 528 8.85 17.14 5.67
CA TYR A 528 10.11 17.15 4.91
C TYR A 528 10.03 16.36 3.58
N GLY A 529 8.88 15.77 3.26
CA GLY A 529 8.68 15.06 2.00
C GLY A 529 9.26 13.63 1.97
N LYS A 530 9.19 13.03 0.78
CA LYS A 530 9.67 11.66 0.52
C LYS A 530 11.15 11.43 0.87
N PRO A 531 12.09 12.38 0.69
CA PRO A 531 13.50 12.18 1.06
C PRO A 531 13.70 11.84 2.54
N ASP A 532 12.98 12.52 3.44
CA ASP A 532 13.13 12.26 4.88
C ASP A 532 12.57 10.89 5.29
N VAL A 533 11.49 10.43 4.64
CA VAL A 533 11.01 9.05 4.82
C VAL A 533 12.09 8.04 4.42
N ARG A 534 12.84 8.28 3.34
CA ARG A 534 13.96 7.39 2.94
C ARG A 534 15.06 7.39 4.00
N ARG A 535 15.44 8.57 4.49
CA ARG A 535 16.43 8.73 5.57
C ARG A 535 16.00 7.95 6.81
N LEU A 536 14.77 8.15 7.28
CA LEU A 536 14.24 7.43 8.44
C LEU A 536 14.23 5.91 8.22
N MET A 537 13.71 5.45 7.08
CA MET A 537 13.61 4.02 6.82
C MET A 537 14.96 3.31 6.68
N PHE A 538 15.96 3.95 6.08
CA PHE A 538 17.20 3.26 5.68
C PHE A 538 18.43 3.65 6.49
N GLU A 539 18.46 4.86 7.06
CA GLU A 539 19.60 5.34 7.87
C GLU A 539 19.27 5.26 9.36
N VAL A 540 18.06 5.63 9.77
CA VAL A 540 17.68 5.61 11.19
C VAL A 540 17.23 4.21 11.61
N PHE A 541 16.21 3.66 10.95
CA PHE A 541 15.59 2.39 11.33
C PHE A 541 16.24 1.16 10.67
N ASP A 542 17.06 1.35 9.63
CA ASP A 542 17.78 0.29 8.90
C ASP A 542 16.89 -0.91 8.54
N PHE A 543 15.84 -0.67 7.76
CA PHE A 543 14.87 -1.69 7.34
C PHE A 543 15.48 -2.87 6.55
N GLU A 544 16.68 -2.68 5.98
CA GLU A 544 17.33 -3.70 5.16
C GLU A 544 18.47 -4.43 5.89
N GLN A 545 18.88 -4.01 7.10
CA GLN A 545 20.03 -4.52 7.84
C GLN A 545 21.21 -4.83 6.93
N ILE A 546 21.79 -3.77 6.35
CA ILE A 546 22.87 -3.89 5.35
C ILE A 546 24.17 -4.39 6.01
N GLN A 547 24.36 -4.10 7.30
CA GLN A 547 25.52 -4.52 8.07
C GLN A 547 25.09 -5.47 9.21
N PRO A 548 25.84 -6.55 9.47
CA PRO A 548 25.65 -7.31 10.69
C PRO A 548 25.87 -6.35 11.87
N LYS A 549 24.97 -6.40 12.87
CA LYS A 549 25.13 -5.59 14.08
C LYS A 549 26.50 -5.87 14.68
N ALA A 550 27.24 -4.82 15.02
CA ALA A 550 28.44 -4.95 15.82
C ALA A 550 28.05 -5.72 17.10
N VAL A 551 28.71 -6.87 17.30
CA VAL A 551 28.47 -7.78 18.43
C VAL A 551 28.98 -7.14 19.71
#